data_AF-A0A6I5RLU7-F1
#
_entry.id   AF-A0A6I5RLU7-F1
#
_cell.length_a   1.000
_cell.length_b   1.000
_cell.length_c   1.000
_cell.angle_alpha   90.00
_cell.angle_beta   90.00
_cell.angle_gamma   90.00
#
_symmetry.space_group_name_H-M   'P 1'
#
loop_
_entity.id
_entity.type
_entity.pdbx_description
1 polymer ?
#
loop_
_entity_poly.entity_id
_entity_poly.type
_entity_poly.pdbx_seq_one_letter_code
_entity_poly.pdbx_strand_id
1 'polypeptide(L)'
;MELSLLVWLLPTLALAVGVVVGFLVARLLPNAAPSSTQRQLDEIQERFDNYQNEVVTHFNSTAALVKKLTQSYQDVQDHLTEGANRLALDELTRQRLLASLHAETPQAPRERLTPPRDQEAPKDYAPKTPNAPGMLDEHYGLKRN
;
A
#
# COMPACT_ATOMS: atom_id res chain seq x y z
N MET A 1 46.81 -60.77 -4.85
CA MET A 1 46.93 -59.31 -4.59
C MET A 1 46.25 -58.47 -5.66
N GLU A 2 46.07 -58.98 -6.88
CA GLU A 2 45.38 -58.30 -7.99
C GLU A 2 43.90 -57.95 -7.72
N LEU A 3 43.15 -58.83 -7.05
CA LEU A 3 41.71 -58.65 -6.83
C LEU A 3 41.38 -57.50 -5.86
N SER A 4 42.21 -57.27 -4.84
CA SER A 4 42.00 -56.17 -3.88
C SER A 4 42.21 -54.79 -4.49
N LEU A 5 43.13 -54.68 -5.47
CA LEU A 5 43.36 -53.44 -6.21
C LEU A 5 42.17 -53.11 -7.12
N LEU A 6 41.62 -54.11 -7.81
CA LEU A 6 40.48 -53.92 -8.70
C LEU A 6 39.20 -53.52 -7.93
N VAL A 7 38.98 -54.11 -6.75
CA VAL A 7 37.83 -53.78 -5.87
C VAL A 7 37.86 -52.33 -5.38
N TRP A 8 39.04 -51.76 -5.13
CA TRP A 8 39.16 -50.35 -4.73
C TRP A 8 39.20 -49.38 -5.91
N LEU A 9 39.77 -49.78 -7.05
CA LEU A 9 39.91 -48.92 -8.23
C LEU A 9 38.55 -48.58 -8.84
N LEU A 10 37.66 -49.58 -8.95
CA LEU A 10 36.34 -49.44 -9.57
C LEU A 10 35.45 -48.35 -8.93
N PRO A 11 35.25 -48.29 -7.60
CA PRO A 11 34.49 -47.21 -6.96
C PRO A 11 35.21 -45.86 -7.03
N THR A 12 36.54 -45.80 -6.92
CA THR A 12 37.27 -44.52 -7.08
C THR A 12 37.14 -43.96 -8.48
N LEU A 13 37.20 -44.80 -9.51
CA LEU A 13 37.03 -44.38 -10.89
C LEU A 13 35.60 -43.91 -11.14
N ALA A 14 34.60 -44.64 -10.64
CA ALA A 14 33.20 -44.24 -10.72
C ALA A 14 32.95 -42.88 -10.04
N LEU A 15 33.57 -42.65 -8.88
CA LEU A 15 33.49 -41.36 -8.17
C LEU A 15 34.16 -40.23 -8.95
N ALA A 16 35.36 -40.47 -9.49
CA ALA A 16 36.06 -39.49 -10.32
C ALA A 16 35.23 -39.11 -11.56
N VAL A 17 34.67 -40.10 -12.26
CA VAL A 17 33.79 -39.87 -13.41
C VAL A 17 32.52 -39.14 -12.99
N GLY A 18 31.90 -39.53 -11.87
CA GLY A 18 30.73 -38.86 -11.33
C GLY A 18 30.97 -37.40 -10.97
N VAL A 19 32.13 -37.07 -10.40
CA VAL A 19 32.53 -35.68 -10.09
C VAL A 19 32.76 -34.89 -11.38
N VAL A 20 33.45 -35.46 -12.37
CA VAL A 20 33.71 -34.79 -13.65
C VAL A 20 32.41 -34.52 -14.40
N VAL A 21 31.53 -35.53 -14.49
CA VAL A 21 30.21 -35.40 -15.15
C VAL A 21 29.32 -34.43 -14.37
N GLY A 22 29.27 -34.55 -13.04
CA GLY A 22 28.51 -33.63 -12.18
C GLY A 22 28.99 -32.19 -12.32
N PHE A 23 30.31 -31.97 -12.39
CA PHE A 23 30.90 -30.65 -12.62
C PHE A 23 30.60 -30.12 -14.03
N LEU A 24 30.70 -30.96 -15.06
CA LEU A 24 30.33 -30.58 -16.42
C LEU A 24 28.85 -30.21 -16.50
N VAL A 25 27.95 -31.01 -15.93
CA VAL A 25 26.52 -30.74 -15.89
C VAL A 25 26.25 -29.42 -15.14
N ALA A 26 26.84 -29.22 -13.96
CA ALA A 26 26.70 -27.97 -13.21
C ALA A 26 27.25 -26.73 -13.94
N ARG A 27 28.27 -26.90 -14.78
CA ARG A 27 28.90 -25.84 -15.58
C ARG A 27 28.16 -25.56 -16.89
N LEU A 28 27.62 -26.59 -17.53
CA LEU A 28 26.93 -26.52 -18.82
C LEU A 28 25.44 -26.20 -18.68
N LEU A 29 24.81 -26.51 -17.54
CA LEU A 29 23.47 -25.96 -17.28
C LEU A 29 23.63 -24.44 -17.25
N PRO A 30 22.96 -23.71 -18.16
CA PRO A 30 23.01 -22.27 -18.17
C PRO A 30 22.51 -21.83 -16.81
N ASN A 31 23.44 -21.25 -16.05
CA ASN A 31 23.28 -20.69 -14.73
C ASN A 31 21.80 -20.42 -14.49
N ALA A 32 21.13 -21.28 -13.71
CA ALA A 32 19.81 -21.00 -13.17
C ALA A 32 20.01 -19.89 -12.13
N ALA A 33 20.46 -18.75 -12.63
CA ALA A 33 20.75 -17.57 -11.87
C ALA A 33 19.39 -17.13 -11.31
N PRO A 34 19.35 -16.72 -10.04
CA PRO A 34 18.17 -16.09 -9.46
C PRO A 34 17.87 -14.73 -10.11
N SER A 35 18.45 -14.41 -11.28
CA SER A 35 18.25 -13.15 -11.99
C SER A 35 16.81 -12.96 -12.42
N SER A 36 16.08 -14.03 -12.74
CA SER A 36 14.63 -13.93 -12.99
C SER A 36 13.86 -13.61 -11.71
N THR A 37 14.28 -14.15 -10.56
CA THR A 37 13.67 -13.87 -9.25
C THR A 37 14.01 -12.45 -8.77
N GLN A 38 15.27 -12.01 -8.92
CA GLN A 38 15.71 -10.65 -8.58
C GLN A 38 15.03 -9.61 -9.49
N ARG A 39 14.94 -9.86 -10.81
CA ARG A 39 14.22 -8.98 -11.73
C ARG A 39 12.73 -8.88 -11.38
N GLN A 40 12.10 -9.98 -10.96
CA GLN A 40 10.72 -9.95 -10.50
C GLN A 40 10.56 -9.12 -9.21
N LEU A 41 11.50 -9.21 -8.28
CA LEU A 41 11.48 -8.39 -7.07
C LEU A 41 11.65 -6.90 -7.39
N ASP A 42 12.61 -6.56 -8.26
CA ASP A 42 12.84 -5.18 -8.71
C ASP A 42 11.60 -4.62 -9.42
N GLU A 43 10.97 -5.39 -10.30
CA GLU A 43 9.75 -4.97 -11.01
C GLU A 43 8.57 -4.74 -10.04
N ILE A 44 8.40 -5.61 -9.04
CA ILE A 44 7.33 -5.44 -8.03
C ILE A 44 7.59 -4.22 -7.17
N GLN A 45 8.84 -3.99 -6.76
CA GLN A 45 9.23 -2.82 -5.97
C GLN A 45 8.99 -1.52 -6.76
N GLU A 46 9.40 -1.47 -8.02
CA GLU A 46 9.17 -0.32 -8.90
C GLU A 46 7.67 -0.01 -9.07
N ARG A 47 6.85 -1.04 -9.25
CA ARG A 47 5.38 -0.88 -9.33
C ARG A 47 4.79 -0.35 -8.03
N PHE A 48 5.32 -0.79 -6.87
CA PHE A 48 4.87 -0.33 -5.57
C PHE A 48 5.23 1.15 -5.32
N ASP A 49 6.44 1.55 -5.67
CA ASP A 49 6.89 2.95 -5.56
C ASP A 49 6.10 3.86 -6.49
N ASN A 50 5.83 3.42 -7.73
CA ASN A 50 4.99 4.15 -8.67
C ASN A 50 3.55 4.31 -8.15
N TYR A 51 2.95 3.25 -7.62
CA TYR A 51 1.60 3.31 -7.04
C TYR A 51 1.54 4.29 -5.85
N GLN A 52 2.51 4.22 -4.93
CA GLN A 52 2.58 5.15 -3.80
C GLN A 52 2.68 6.61 -4.28
N ASN A 53 3.55 6.88 -5.25
CA ASN A 53 3.69 8.21 -5.83
C ASN A 53 2.40 8.70 -6.50
N GLU A 54 1.70 7.84 -7.23
CA GLU A 54 0.43 8.18 -7.89
C GLU A 54 -0.67 8.50 -6.86
N VAL A 55 -0.80 7.69 -5.81
CA VAL A 55 -1.76 7.90 -4.73
C VAL A 55 -1.49 9.22 -4.01
N VAL A 56 -0.24 9.47 -3.62
CA VAL A 56 0.15 10.73 -2.96
C VAL A 56 -0.14 11.93 -3.86
N THR A 57 0.19 11.83 -5.15
CA THR A 57 -0.06 12.90 -6.12
C THR A 57 -1.56 13.15 -6.29
N HIS A 58 -2.37 12.09 -6.39
CA HIS A 58 -3.81 12.20 -6.53
C HIS A 58 -4.43 12.84 -5.28
N PHE A 59 -4.08 12.38 -4.08
CA PHE A 59 -4.61 12.97 -2.85
C PHE A 59 -4.15 14.42 -2.63
N ASN A 60 -2.92 14.75 -2.99
CA ASN A 60 -2.43 16.13 -2.94
C ASN A 60 -3.22 17.03 -3.90
N SER A 61 -3.39 16.60 -5.15
CA SER A 61 -4.19 17.31 -6.15
C SER A 61 -5.65 17.46 -5.71
N THR A 62 -6.26 16.41 -5.18
CA THR A 62 -7.63 16.45 -4.65
C THR A 62 -7.75 17.41 -3.47
N ALA A 63 -6.80 17.40 -2.53
CA ALA A 63 -6.79 18.35 -1.42
C ALA A 63 -6.69 19.81 -1.90
N ALA A 64 -5.87 20.05 -2.93
CA ALA A 64 -5.78 21.37 -3.56
C ALA A 64 -7.09 21.78 -4.25
N LEU A 65 -7.77 20.85 -4.93
CA LEU A 65 -9.09 21.08 -5.55
C LEU A 65 -10.17 21.35 -4.50
N VAL A 66 -10.24 20.54 -3.44
CA VAL A 66 -11.19 20.72 -2.34
C VAL A 66 -10.98 22.08 -1.68
N LYS A 67 -9.72 22.48 -1.43
CA LYS A 67 -9.40 23.81 -0.89
C LYS A 67 -9.91 24.93 -1.81
N LYS A 68 -9.71 24.82 -3.13
CA LYS A 68 -10.24 25.78 -4.11
C LYS A 68 -11.76 25.84 -4.06
N LEU A 69 -12.43 24.69 -3.99
CA LEU A 69 -13.89 24.62 -3.88
C LEU A 69 -14.39 25.29 -2.59
N THR A 70 -13.75 25.01 -1.45
CA THR A 70 -14.08 25.67 -0.18
C THR A 70 -13.88 27.19 -0.26
N GLN A 71 -12.81 27.66 -0.89
CA GLN A 71 -12.58 29.09 -1.09
C GLN A 71 -13.69 29.70 -1.95
N SER A 72 -14.02 29.09 -3.09
CA SER A 72 -15.09 29.58 -3.96
C SER A 72 -16.45 29.60 -3.27
N TYR A 73 -16.74 28.63 -2.40
CA TYR A 73 -17.95 28.66 -1.57
C TYR A 73 -17.98 29.87 -0.62
N GLN A 74 -16.85 30.16 0.04
CA GLN A 74 -16.73 31.34 0.92
C GLN A 74 -16.92 32.63 0.12
N ASP A 75 -16.27 32.76 -1.04
CA ASP A 75 -16.38 33.95 -1.89
C ASP A 75 -17.84 34.21 -2.31
N VAL A 76 -18.60 33.15 -2.63
CA VAL A 76 -20.03 33.27 -2.95
C VAL A 76 -20.84 33.74 -1.75
N GLN A 77 -20.58 33.18 -0.56
CA GLN A 77 -21.27 33.57 0.67
C GLN A 77 -21.00 35.03 1.04
N ASP A 78 -19.77 35.48 0.89
CA ASP A 78 -19.36 36.87 1.10
C ASP A 78 -20.07 37.79 0.10
N HIS A 79 -20.13 37.40 -1.17
CA HIS A 79 -20.82 38.18 -2.20
C HIS A 79 -22.33 38.27 -1.95
N LEU A 80 -22.96 37.21 -1.47
CA LEU A 80 -24.38 37.22 -1.08
C LEU A 80 -24.61 38.10 0.16
N THR A 81 -23.69 38.10 1.12
CA THR A 81 -23.73 38.96 2.31
C THR A 81 -23.59 40.43 1.92
N GLU A 82 -22.64 40.75 1.03
CA GLU A 82 -22.47 42.09 0.46
C GLU A 82 -23.71 42.53 -0.34
N GLY A 83 -24.26 41.63 -1.16
CA GLY A 83 -25.52 41.84 -1.88
C GLY A 83 -26.69 42.13 -0.94
N ALA A 84 -26.86 41.32 0.12
CA ALA A 84 -27.89 41.54 1.12
C ALA A 84 -27.71 42.90 1.82
N ASN A 85 -26.48 43.27 2.17
CA ASN A 85 -26.17 44.58 2.78
C ASN A 85 -26.48 45.76 1.86
N ARG A 86 -26.24 45.61 0.55
CA ARG A 86 -26.44 46.70 -0.43
C ARG A 86 -27.88 46.82 -0.90
N LEU A 87 -28.60 45.70 -1.06
CA LEU A 87 -29.96 45.68 -1.60
C LEU A 87 -31.05 45.80 -0.52
N ALA A 88 -30.76 45.49 0.75
CA ALA A 88 -31.70 45.68 1.83
C ALA A 88 -31.75 47.16 2.25
N LEU A 89 -32.76 47.89 1.77
CA LEU A 89 -33.03 49.28 2.14
C LEU A 89 -33.42 49.46 3.63
N ASP A 90 -33.82 48.38 4.31
CA ASP A 90 -34.33 48.40 5.69
C ASP A 90 -33.57 47.39 6.57
N GLU A 91 -33.22 47.79 7.80
CA GLU A 91 -32.36 47.03 8.72
C GLU A 91 -33.01 45.70 9.15
N LEU A 92 -34.34 45.67 9.29
CA LEU A 92 -35.09 44.44 9.58
C LEU A 92 -34.98 43.43 8.43
N THR A 93 -35.07 43.93 7.19
CA THR A 93 -35.00 43.10 5.98
C THR A 93 -33.57 42.56 5.79
N ARG A 94 -32.57 43.38 6.10
CA ARG A 94 -31.15 43.00 6.11
C ARG A 94 -30.87 41.87 7.08
N GLN A 95 -31.31 42.01 8.34
CA GLN A 95 -31.12 40.98 9.36
C GLN A 95 -31.80 39.66 9.01
N ARG A 96 -33.00 39.70 8.41
CA ARG A 96 -33.69 38.49 7.94
C ARG A 96 -32.96 37.79 6.80
N LEU A 97 -32.47 38.54 5.80
CA LEU A 97 -31.72 37.97 4.68
C LEU A 97 -30.39 37.34 5.16
N LEU A 98 -29.66 38.03 6.03
CA LEU A 98 -28.45 37.50 6.65
C LEU A 98 -28.73 36.25 7.50
N ALA A 99 -29.81 36.25 8.29
CA ALA A 99 -30.22 35.09 9.07
C ALA A 99 -30.59 33.89 8.18
N SER A 100 -31.29 34.10 7.07
CA SER A 100 -31.58 33.03 6.10
C SER A 100 -30.32 32.48 5.42
N LEU A 101 -29.33 33.34 5.15
CA LEU A 101 -28.05 32.95 4.56
C LEU A 101 -27.22 32.05 5.49
N HIS A 102 -27.30 32.28 6.80
CA HIS A 102 -26.55 31.53 7.81
C HIS A 102 -27.31 30.30 8.34
N ALA A 103 -28.63 30.24 8.15
CA ALA A 103 -29.45 29.10 8.59
C ALA A 103 -29.19 27.83 7.79
N GLU A 104 -28.80 27.94 6.52
CA GLU A 104 -28.45 26.80 5.67
C GLU A 104 -26.96 26.44 5.69
N THR A 105 -26.13 27.17 6.43
CA THR A 105 -24.77 26.71 6.73
C THR A 105 -24.90 25.81 7.95
N PRO A 106 -24.95 24.47 7.84
CA PRO A 106 -24.52 23.68 8.98
C PRO A 106 -23.11 24.19 9.25
N GLN A 107 -22.92 24.83 10.40
CA GLN A 107 -21.60 25.04 10.95
C GLN A 107 -21.03 23.62 11.02
N ALA A 108 -20.32 23.21 9.95
CA ALA A 108 -19.49 22.03 9.99
C ALA A 108 -18.69 22.27 11.27
N PRO A 109 -18.88 21.43 12.32
CA PRO A 109 -18.11 21.59 13.52
C PRO A 109 -16.70 21.75 13.02
N ARG A 110 -16.05 22.87 13.33
CA ARG A 110 -14.60 22.96 13.13
C ARG A 110 -14.13 21.76 13.92
N GLU A 111 -13.85 20.66 13.23
CA GLU A 111 -13.26 19.47 13.79
C GLU A 111 -11.90 19.94 14.21
N ARG A 112 -11.88 20.54 15.39
CA ARG A 112 -10.74 20.61 16.25
C ARG A 112 -10.39 19.15 16.36
N LEU A 113 -9.46 18.74 15.49
CA LEU A 113 -8.99 17.37 15.35
C LEU A 113 -8.65 16.94 16.77
N THR A 114 -9.62 16.32 17.41
CA THR A 114 -9.39 15.69 18.68
C THR A 114 -8.59 14.50 18.21
N PRO A 115 -7.28 14.43 18.54
CA PRO A 115 -6.45 13.34 18.05
C PRO A 115 -7.23 12.05 18.34
N PRO A 116 -7.37 11.14 17.36
CA PRO A 116 -8.08 9.88 17.57
C PRO A 116 -7.58 9.29 18.89
N ARG A 117 -8.51 8.97 19.80
CA ARG A 117 -8.15 8.34 21.09
C ARG A 117 -7.41 7.03 20.89
N ASP A 118 -7.47 6.49 19.67
CA ASP A 118 -6.79 5.29 19.23
C ASP A 118 -5.76 5.64 18.16
N GLN A 119 -4.61 6.16 18.58
CA GLN A 119 -3.34 5.91 17.87
C GLN A 119 -2.95 4.45 18.12
N GLU A 120 -3.78 3.52 17.65
CA GLU A 120 -3.35 2.12 17.62
C GLU A 120 -2.27 2.01 16.53
N ALA A 121 -1.11 1.47 16.92
CA ALA A 121 -0.06 1.14 15.99
C ALA A 121 -0.64 0.32 14.81
N PRO A 122 -0.09 0.46 13.59
CA PRO A 122 -0.55 -0.31 12.43
C PRO A 122 -0.68 -1.78 12.82
N LYS A 123 -1.91 -2.29 12.77
CA LYS A 123 -2.18 -3.67 13.17
C LYS A 123 -1.57 -4.59 12.12
N ASP A 124 -0.45 -5.21 12.46
CA ASP A 124 0.30 -6.15 11.62
C ASP A 124 -0.38 -7.52 11.47
N TYR A 125 -1.72 -7.60 11.58
CA TYR A 125 -2.43 -8.88 11.65
C TYR A 125 -3.44 -9.04 10.51
N ALA A 126 -3.24 -10.06 9.69
CA ALA A 126 -4.31 -10.63 8.86
C ALA A 126 -5.44 -11.14 9.78
N PRO A 127 -6.72 -10.84 9.50
CA PRO A 127 -7.83 -11.23 10.37
C PRO A 127 -7.93 -12.76 10.47
N LYS A 128 -7.76 -13.28 11.70
CA LYS A 128 -7.90 -14.70 12.02
C LYS A 128 -9.36 -14.97 12.39
N THR A 129 -10.01 -15.94 11.76
CA THR A 129 -11.33 -16.42 12.24
C THR A 129 -11.14 -17.16 13.58
N PRO A 130 -12.15 -17.22 14.47
CA PRO A 130 -11.99 -17.65 15.87
C PRO A 130 -11.45 -19.06 16.10
N ASN A 131 -11.19 -19.84 15.05
CA ASN A 131 -10.66 -21.20 15.14
C ASN A 131 -9.79 -21.63 13.95
N ALA A 132 -9.32 -20.69 13.11
CA ALA A 132 -8.38 -21.02 12.03
C ALA A 132 -6.94 -21.06 12.57
N PRO A 133 -6.02 -21.89 12.05
CA PRO A 133 -4.60 -21.75 12.34
C PRO A 133 -4.07 -20.39 11.85
N GLY A 134 -3.12 -19.80 12.56
CA GLY A 134 -2.50 -18.53 12.14
C GLY A 134 -1.65 -18.71 10.88
N MET A 135 -1.33 -17.63 10.16
CA MET A 135 -0.48 -17.73 8.95
C MET A 135 0.95 -18.21 9.23
N LEU A 136 1.38 -18.20 10.50
CA LEU A 136 2.67 -18.72 10.97
C LEU A 136 2.53 -20.08 11.70
N ASP A 137 1.35 -20.69 11.64
CA ASP A 137 1.11 -21.99 12.28
C ASP A 137 1.72 -23.11 11.42
N GLU A 138 2.37 -24.07 12.07
CA GLU A 138 3.08 -25.18 11.41
C GLU A 138 2.16 -26.05 10.54
N HIS A 139 0.85 -25.99 10.80
CA HIS A 139 -0.17 -26.72 10.07
C HIS A 139 -0.92 -25.87 9.03
N TYR A 140 -0.58 -24.59 8.88
CA TYR A 140 -1.23 -23.70 7.93
C TYR A 140 -0.95 -24.16 6.49
N GLY A 141 -2.00 -24.55 5.77
CA GLY A 141 -1.91 -25.05 4.39
C GLY A 141 -1.62 -26.54 4.23
N LEU A 142 -1.43 -27.30 5.33
CA LEU A 142 -1.24 -28.75 5.25
C LEU A 142 -2.59 -29.48 5.29
N LYS A 143 -3.01 -30.02 4.14
CA LYS A 143 -4.15 -30.95 4.09
C LYS A 143 -3.69 -32.33 4.54
N ARG A 144 -4.26 -32.81 5.64
CA ARG A 144 -4.03 -34.17 6.13
C ARG A 144 -4.73 -35.15 5.17
N ASN A 145 -3.93 -35.91 4.42
CA ASN A 145 -4.40 -37.08 3.68
C ASN A 145 -4.49 -38.27 4.62
#